data_AF-A0A1I3L1J9-F1
#
_entry.id   AF-A0A1I3L1J9-F1
#
_cell.length_a   1.000
_cell.length_b   1.000
_cell.length_c   1.000
_cell.angle_alpha   90.00
_cell.angle_beta   90.00
_cell.angle_gamma   90.00
#
_symmetry.space_group_name_H-M   'P 1'
#
loop_
_entity.id
_entity.type
_entity.pdbx_description
1 polymer ?
#
loop_
_entity_poly.entity_id
_entity_poly.type
_entity_poly.pdbx_seq_one_letter_code
_entity_poly.pdbx_strand_id
1 'polypeptide(L)'
;MRNAILPAAMLCLCLALMTGCKPAWTGKPETVLTIAQIEEAFAAQGIPLQPETSGEARTASVLSMPLNGVAPVLFVIHDGQRIAVYLYASAKGVTRAEEDFAEKTAAADVIAHGRYAAANALVAYDYASSRSAMGEDIRVAQAVQALAKRL
;
A
#
# COMPACT_ATOMS: atom_id res chain seq x y z
N MET A 1 -32.00 -39.16 -66.75
CA MET A 1 -32.33 -39.68 -65.40
C MET A 1 -31.42 -39.02 -64.38
N ARG A 2 -32.03 -38.36 -63.38
CA ARG A 2 -31.58 -38.16 -61.99
C ARG A 2 -30.27 -37.42 -61.70
N ASN A 3 -30.49 -36.22 -61.14
CA ASN A 3 -29.98 -35.73 -59.86
C ASN A 3 -28.80 -34.74 -59.86
N ALA A 4 -29.13 -33.57 -59.30
CA ALA A 4 -28.26 -32.52 -58.77
C ALA A 4 -27.25 -33.05 -57.74
N ILE A 5 -26.19 -32.27 -57.49
CA ILE A 5 -25.69 -31.83 -56.17
C ILE A 5 -24.49 -30.87 -56.40
N LEU A 6 -24.61 -29.62 -55.95
CA LEU A 6 -23.49 -28.69 -55.73
C LEU A 6 -22.55 -29.24 -54.65
N PRO A 7 -21.26 -28.91 -54.71
CA PRO A 7 -20.51 -28.56 -53.50
C PRO A 7 -19.93 -27.15 -53.70
N ALA A 8 -20.49 -26.10 -53.10
CA ALA A 8 -20.28 -25.76 -51.69
C ALA A 8 -18.80 -25.82 -51.27
N ALA A 9 -17.93 -25.13 -52.01
CA ALA A 9 -16.55 -24.84 -51.58
C ALA A 9 -16.14 -23.38 -51.86
N MET A 10 -17.13 -22.49 -51.99
CA MET A 10 -16.95 -21.06 -51.79
C MET A 10 -17.25 -20.79 -50.32
N LEU A 11 -16.45 -19.95 -49.66
CA LEU A 11 -16.75 -19.33 -48.36
C LEU A 11 -16.34 -20.11 -47.09
N CYS A 12 -15.06 -20.45 -46.93
CA CYS A 12 -14.52 -20.84 -45.63
C CYS A 12 -13.13 -20.22 -45.34
N LEU A 13 -12.91 -18.96 -45.75
CA LEU A 13 -11.64 -18.23 -45.48
C LEU A 13 -11.83 -16.94 -44.67
N CYS A 14 -12.99 -16.73 -44.03
CA CYS A 14 -13.26 -15.49 -43.26
C CYS A 14 -13.62 -15.70 -41.78
N LEU A 15 -13.51 -16.92 -41.23
CA LEU A 15 -13.90 -17.19 -39.82
C LEU A 15 -12.73 -17.20 -38.81
N ALA A 16 -11.50 -16.88 -39.24
CA ALA A 16 -10.34 -16.78 -38.34
C ALA A 16 -10.21 -15.43 -37.60
N LEU A 17 -11.21 -14.52 -37.71
CA LEU A 17 -11.18 -13.19 -37.07
C LEU A 17 -12.01 -13.10 -35.77
N MET A 18 -12.26 -14.24 -35.10
CA MET A 18 -12.90 -14.25 -33.78
C MET A 18 -12.10 -15.09 -32.77
N THR A 19 -10.77 -15.00 -32.77
CA THR A 19 -10.05 -15.19 -31.50
C THR A 19 -10.39 -13.97 -30.65
N GLY A 20 -11.48 -14.10 -29.89
CA GLY A 20 -11.93 -13.05 -29.01
C GLY A 20 -10.78 -12.56 -28.15
N CYS A 21 -10.55 -11.25 -28.15
CA CYS A 21 -9.88 -10.56 -27.06
C CYS A 21 -10.72 -10.79 -25.80
N LYS A 22 -10.58 -11.96 -25.18
CA LYS A 22 -10.85 -12.09 -23.75
C LYS A 22 -9.68 -11.35 -23.12
N PRO A 23 -9.88 -10.21 -22.44
CA PRO A 23 -8.83 -9.73 -21.55
C PRO A 23 -8.56 -10.89 -20.59
N ALA A 24 -7.37 -11.46 -20.67
CA ALA A 24 -6.84 -12.35 -19.65
C ALA A 24 -6.62 -11.50 -18.39
N TRP A 25 -7.72 -11.18 -17.72
CA TRP A 25 -7.76 -10.57 -16.40
C TRP A 25 -8.36 -11.62 -15.46
N THR A 26 -7.64 -12.72 -15.29
CA THR A 26 -7.81 -13.61 -14.15
C THR A 26 -6.94 -13.08 -13.01
N GLY A 27 -7.33 -11.94 -12.47
CA GLY A 27 -6.79 -11.42 -11.22
C GLY A 27 -7.97 -11.06 -10.33
N LYS A 28 -8.02 -11.55 -9.09
CA LYS A 28 -8.88 -10.95 -8.07
C LYS A 28 -8.57 -9.44 -8.07
N PRO A 29 -9.57 -8.55 -8.05
CA PRO A 29 -9.30 -7.13 -7.90
C PRO A 29 -8.46 -6.94 -6.64
N GLU A 30 -7.36 -6.20 -6.78
CA GLU A 30 -6.45 -5.92 -5.68
C GLU A 30 -7.19 -5.09 -4.63
N THR A 31 -7.17 -5.52 -3.36
CA THR A 31 -7.81 -4.77 -2.28
C THR A 31 -7.02 -3.49 -2.02
N VAL A 32 -7.69 -2.34 -2.15
CA VAL A 32 -7.09 -1.02 -1.92
C VAL A 32 -7.59 -0.49 -0.58
N LEU A 33 -6.70 -0.34 0.38
CA LEU A 33 -6.94 0.29 1.67
C LEU A 33 -7.09 1.80 1.54
N THR A 34 -8.00 2.35 2.34
CA THR A 34 -8.22 3.78 2.52
C THR A 34 -7.70 4.25 3.89
N ILE A 35 -7.47 5.56 4.05
CA ILE A 35 -7.09 6.14 5.36
C ILE A 35 -8.12 5.80 6.44
N ALA A 36 -9.42 5.88 6.13
CA ALA A 36 -10.47 5.58 7.12
C ALA A 36 -10.38 4.13 7.65
N GLN A 37 -10.03 3.17 6.79
CA GLN A 37 -9.84 1.78 7.21
C GLN A 37 -8.60 1.60 8.12
N ILE A 38 -7.55 2.37 7.84
CA ILE A 38 -6.34 2.39 8.68
C ILE A 38 -6.65 3.03 10.04
N GLU A 39 -7.32 4.18 10.07
CA GLU A 39 -7.76 4.85 11.30
C GLU A 39 -8.64 3.94 12.17
N GLU A 40 -9.59 3.23 11.56
CA GLU A 40 -10.46 2.29 12.26
C GLU A 40 -9.65 1.11 12.86
N ALA A 41 -8.69 0.56 12.12
CA ALA A 41 -7.86 -0.54 12.59
C ALA A 41 -6.98 -0.11 13.78
N PHE A 42 -6.42 1.10 13.74
CA PHE A 42 -5.65 1.68 14.84
C PHE A 42 -6.52 1.99 16.06
N ALA A 43 -7.70 2.59 15.85
CA ALA A 43 -8.66 2.85 16.92
C ALA A 43 -9.11 1.55 17.63
N ALA A 44 -9.32 0.47 16.87
CA ALA A 44 -9.68 -0.85 17.42
C ALA A 44 -8.58 -1.45 18.32
N GLN A 45 -7.32 -1.02 18.19
CA GLN A 45 -6.21 -1.39 19.06
C GLN A 45 -5.97 -0.38 20.21
N GLY A 46 -6.86 0.60 20.40
CA GLY A 46 -6.73 1.62 21.45
C GLY A 46 -5.67 2.69 21.17
N ILE A 47 -5.27 2.85 19.90
CA ILE A 47 -4.27 3.84 19.45
C ILE A 47 -4.87 4.75 18.37
N PRO A 48 -5.91 5.55 18.68
CA PRO A 48 -6.55 6.41 17.68
C PRO A 48 -5.52 7.37 17.07
N LEU A 49 -5.49 7.41 15.73
CA LEU A 49 -4.63 8.32 14.98
C LEU A 49 -5.17 9.75 15.09
N GLN A 50 -4.32 10.69 15.51
CA GLN A 50 -4.65 12.11 15.49
C GLN A 50 -3.87 12.78 14.35
N PRO A 51 -4.53 13.48 13.41
CA PRO A 51 -3.81 14.20 12.36
C PRO A 51 -2.77 15.14 12.97
N GLU A 52 -1.54 15.12 12.44
CA GLU A 52 -0.51 16.06 12.86
C GLU A 52 -0.91 17.46 12.35
N THR A 53 -1.42 18.32 13.24
CA THR A 53 -1.75 19.71 12.90
C THR A 53 -0.47 20.54 12.80
N SER A 54 -0.31 21.21 11.66
CA SER A 54 0.84 22.03 11.28
C SER A 54 0.99 23.27 12.18
N GLY A 55 1.50 23.09 13.39
CA GLY A 55 1.81 24.18 14.33
C GLY A 55 3.17 24.00 15.01
N GLU A 56 3.59 22.75 15.20
CA GLU A 56 4.94 22.45 15.67
C GLU A 56 5.77 22.02 14.47
N ALA A 57 6.65 22.90 13.99
CA ALA A 57 7.71 22.56 13.06
C ALA A 57 8.71 21.64 13.78
N ARG A 58 8.32 20.37 13.99
CA ARG A 58 9.23 19.33 14.46
C ARG A 58 10.12 18.94 13.29
N THR A 59 11.41 18.86 13.59
CA THR A 59 12.55 18.57 12.72
C THR A 59 12.19 17.64 11.55
N ALA A 60 12.74 17.92 10.36
CA ALA A 60 12.62 17.07 9.18
C ALA A 60 12.94 15.60 9.55
N SER A 61 11.90 14.80 9.77
CA SER A 61 12.02 13.37 10.08
C SER A 61 12.04 12.61 8.77
N VAL A 62 12.72 11.46 8.78
CA VAL A 62 12.67 10.45 7.72
C VAL A 62 11.23 10.13 7.31
N LEU A 63 10.29 10.20 8.27
CA LEU A 63 8.87 9.94 8.08
C LEU A 63 8.13 11.00 7.26
N SER A 64 8.71 12.19 7.07
CA SER A 64 8.08 13.28 6.30
C SER A 64 8.47 13.27 4.82
N MET A 65 9.42 12.42 4.43
CA MET A 65 9.90 12.40 3.06
C MET A 65 8.90 11.69 2.13
N PRO A 66 8.75 12.15 0.88
CA PRO A 66 8.05 11.38 -0.14
C PRO A 66 8.79 10.08 -0.48
N LEU A 67 8.05 8.98 -0.63
CA LEU A 67 8.56 7.67 -1.04
C LEU A 67 7.87 7.20 -2.32
N ASN A 68 8.65 6.84 -3.33
CA ASN A 68 8.20 6.49 -4.68
C ASN A 68 7.21 7.55 -5.22
N GLY A 69 7.55 8.83 -5.01
CA GLY A 69 6.75 9.99 -5.43
C GLY A 69 5.47 10.27 -4.61
N VAL A 70 5.18 9.49 -3.57
CA VAL A 70 3.99 9.66 -2.72
C VAL A 70 4.38 10.32 -1.40
N ALA A 71 3.70 11.43 -1.06
CA ALA A 71 3.84 12.07 0.24
C ALA A 71 3.05 11.30 1.32
N PRO A 72 3.56 11.23 2.56
CA PRO A 72 2.85 10.58 3.66
C PRO A 72 1.71 11.44 4.20
N VAL A 73 0.69 10.78 4.73
CA VAL A 73 -0.24 11.37 5.69
C VAL A 73 0.33 11.17 7.08
N LEU A 74 0.48 12.25 7.85
CA LEU A 74 1.14 12.25 9.15
C LEU A 74 0.12 12.28 10.28
N PHE A 75 0.36 11.41 11.25
CA PHE A 75 -0.42 11.30 12.46
C PHE A 75 0.49 11.30 13.68
N VAL A 76 -0.06 11.70 14.81
CA VAL A 76 0.50 11.50 16.14
C VAL A 76 -0.37 10.55 16.92
N ILE A 77 0.27 9.68 17.70
CA ILE A 77 -0.36 8.83 18.70
C ILE A 77 0.20 9.20 20.09
N HIS A 78 -0.11 8.39 21.11
CA HIS A 78 0.31 8.59 22.49
C HIS A 78 1.76 9.08 22.63
N ASP A 79 1.99 9.97 23.60
CA ASP A 79 3.31 10.52 23.94
C ASP A 79 4.06 11.23 22.79
N GLY A 80 3.34 11.63 21.73
CA GLY A 80 3.91 12.37 20.61
C GLY A 80 4.65 11.50 19.60
N GLN A 81 4.48 10.18 19.66
CA GLN A 81 5.01 9.27 18.64
C GLN A 81 4.34 9.54 17.29
N ARG A 82 5.16 9.60 16.23
CA ARG A 82 4.70 9.92 14.88
C ARG A 82 4.49 8.65 14.05
N ILE A 83 3.39 8.64 13.31
CA ILE A 83 3.05 7.62 12.32
C ILE A 83 2.95 8.32 10.95
N ALA A 84 3.68 7.81 9.96
CA ALA A 84 3.53 8.16 8.56
C ALA A 84 2.81 7.04 7.82
N VAL A 85 1.76 7.39 7.09
CA VAL A 85 0.99 6.46 6.27
C VAL A 85 1.12 6.87 4.80
N TYR A 86 1.65 5.98 3.98
CA TYR A 86 1.73 6.13 2.54
C TYR A 86 0.68 5.22 1.89
N LEU A 87 -0.15 5.78 1.02
CA LEU A 87 -1.14 5.03 0.24
C LEU A 87 -0.77 5.05 -1.24
N TYR A 88 -0.64 3.86 -1.81
CA TYR A 88 -0.33 3.66 -3.23
C TYR A 88 -1.57 3.17 -3.99
N ALA A 89 -1.49 3.19 -5.32
CA ALA A 89 -2.52 2.59 -6.17
C ALA A 89 -2.52 1.05 -6.14
N SER A 90 -1.42 0.44 -5.69
CA SER A 90 -1.23 -1.02 -5.60
C SER A 90 -0.07 -1.37 -4.67
N ALA A 91 0.04 -2.65 -4.30
CA ALA A 91 1.14 -3.23 -3.54
C ALA A 91 2.49 -3.08 -4.26
N LYS A 92 2.51 -3.04 -5.60
CA LYS A 92 3.73 -2.73 -6.36
C LYS A 92 4.28 -1.34 -6.01
N GLY A 93 3.40 -0.39 -5.69
CA GLY A 93 3.79 0.92 -5.20
C GLY A 93 4.49 0.86 -3.84
N VAL A 94 4.04 -0.04 -2.96
CA VAL A 94 4.65 -0.29 -1.64
C VAL A 94 6.05 -0.87 -1.79
N THR A 95 6.25 -1.89 -2.62
CA THR A 95 7.58 -2.49 -2.86
C THR A 95 8.60 -1.45 -3.32
N ARG A 96 8.21 -0.60 -4.29
CA ARG A 96 9.07 0.50 -4.76
C ARG A 96 9.34 1.55 -3.68
N ALA A 97 8.40 1.78 -2.77
CA ALA A 97 8.57 2.69 -1.66
C ALA A 97 9.56 2.14 -0.62
N GLU A 98 9.57 0.82 -0.40
CA GLU A 98 10.55 0.17 0.47
C GLU A 98 11.98 0.26 -0.09
N GLU A 99 12.12 0.08 -1.41
CA GLU A 99 13.39 0.27 -2.14
C GLU A 99 13.86 1.73 -2.03
N ASP A 100 13.00 2.69 -2.39
CA ASP A 100 13.31 4.12 -2.33
C ASP A 100 13.63 4.58 -0.91
N PHE A 101 12.95 4.03 0.10
CA PHE A 101 13.29 4.29 1.50
C PHE A 101 14.69 3.78 1.82
N ALA A 102 15.03 2.54 1.43
CA ALA A 102 16.34 1.98 1.68
C ALA A 102 17.45 2.81 1.01
N GLU A 103 17.24 3.24 -0.24
CA GLU A 103 18.18 4.11 -0.95
C GLU A 103 18.37 5.46 -0.27
N LYS A 104 17.27 6.13 0.12
CA LYS A 104 17.31 7.46 0.75
C LYS A 104 17.87 7.46 2.16
N THR A 105 17.81 6.32 2.85
CA THR A 105 18.29 6.18 4.23
C THR A 105 19.64 5.51 4.35
N ALA A 106 20.18 4.94 3.27
CA ALA A 106 21.44 4.19 3.26
C ALA A 106 22.66 4.97 3.80
N ALA A 107 22.66 6.30 3.68
CA ALA A 107 23.77 7.17 4.08
C ALA A 107 23.49 7.99 5.35
N ALA A 108 22.31 7.83 5.96
CA ALA A 108 21.89 8.63 7.11
C ALA A 108 21.92 7.80 8.40
N ASP A 109 22.34 8.42 9.51
CA ASP A 109 22.16 7.86 10.86
C ASP A 109 20.68 8.08 11.25
N VAL A 110 19.82 7.24 10.69
CA VAL A 110 18.38 7.40 10.80
C VAL A 110 17.91 6.86 12.14
N ILE A 111 17.08 7.65 12.82
CA ILE A 111 16.34 7.24 14.02
C ILE A 111 15.74 5.85 13.78
N ALA A 112 15.89 4.96 14.76
CA ALA A 112 15.33 3.63 14.68
C ALA A 112 13.81 3.74 14.46
N HIS A 113 13.33 3.07 13.41
CA HIS A 113 11.97 3.15 12.92
C HIS A 113 11.47 1.75 12.58
N GLY A 114 10.19 1.49 12.84
CA GLY A 114 9.52 0.29 12.35
C GLY A 114 8.77 0.60 11.06
N ARG A 115 8.67 -0.39 10.16
CA ARG A 115 7.89 -0.30 8.92
C ARG A 115 7.04 -1.56 8.78
N TYR A 116 5.79 -1.37 8.42
CA TYR A 116 4.88 -2.47 8.09
C TYR A 116 4.14 -2.16 6.79
N ALA A 117 4.01 -3.19 5.95
CA ALA A 117 3.26 -3.13 4.70
C ALA A 117 1.97 -3.96 4.82
N ALA A 118 0.87 -3.42 4.29
CA ALA A 118 -0.39 -4.14 4.12
C ALA A 118 -1.08 -3.66 2.83
N ALA A 119 -1.34 -4.57 1.89
CA ALA A 119 -1.87 -4.23 0.56
C ALA A 119 -1.11 -3.07 -0.12
N ASN A 120 -1.79 -1.96 -0.36
CA ASN A 120 -1.27 -0.73 -0.97
C ASN A 120 -0.78 0.30 0.06
N ALA A 121 -0.71 -0.04 1.34
CA ALA A 121 -0.31 0.86 2.41
C ALA A 121 1.07 0.49 2.96
N LEU A 122 1.91 1.51 3.16
CA LEU A 122 3.14 1.44 3.96
C LEU A 122 2.95 2.33 5.19
N VAL A 123 3.14 1.75 6.37
CA VAL A 123 3.08 2.47 7.66
C VAL A 123 4.47 2.49 8.27
N ALA A 124 4.98 3.69 8.54
CA ALA A 124 6.29 3.91 9.15
C ALA A 124 6.12 4.73 10.44
N TYR A 125 6.97 4.48 11.44
CA TYR A 125 6.90 5.20 12.71
C TYR A 125 8.24 5.29 13.42
N ASP A 126 8.41 6.36 14.18
CA ASP A 126 9.62 6.62 14.96
C ASP A 126 9.50 5.93 16.33
N TYR A 127 10.55 5.29 16.83
CA TYR A 127 10.61 4.93 18.25
C TYR A 127 10.83 6.22 19.06
N ALA A 128 9.90 6.58 19.94
CA ALA A 128 9.86 7.89 20.59
C ALA A 128 11.21 8.25 21.26
N SER A 129 11.71 9.46 20.99
CA SER A 129 13.05 9.91 21.39
C SER A 129 13.15 10.46 22.82
N SER A 130 12.07 10.47 23.61
CA SER A 130 12.16 10.93 25.00
C SER A 130 11.37 10.05 25.95
N ARG A 131 12.12 9.36 26.82
CA ARG A 131 11.67 8.65 28.02
C ARG A 131 11.08 7.26 27.80
N SER A 132 11.78 6.41 27.05
CA SER A 132 12.10 5.03 27.47
C SER A 132 12.84 4.30 26.37
N ALA A 133 13.77 3.45 26.75
CA ALA A 133 14.26 2.33 25.95
C ALA A 133 13.14 1.28 25.72
N MET A 134 11.96 1.70 25.26
CA MET A 134 10.90 0.81 24.81
C MET A 134 11.02 0.73 23.30
N GLY A 135 11.39 -0.45 22.81
CA GLY A 135 11.46 -0.75 21.39
C GLY A 135 10.09 -0.73 20.72
N GLU A 136 9.90 -1.58 19.72
CA GLU A 136 8.68 -1.74 18.94
C GLU A 136 7.37 -1.56 19.74
N ASP A 137 6.56 -0.53 19.42
CA ASP A 137 5.19 -0.46 19.95
C ASP A 137 4.37 -1.58 19.30
N ILE A 138 4.21 -2.68 20.03
CA ILE A 138 3.53 -3.90 19.58
C ILE A 138 2.10 -3.60 19.08
N ARG A 139 1.44 -2.53 19.58
CA ARG A 139 0.08 -2.17 19.16
C ARG A 139 0.05 -1.69 17.71
N VAL A 140 1.11 -1.02 17.24
CA VAL A 140 1.25 -0.61 15.84
C VAL A 140 1.35 -1.86 14.95
N ALA A 141 2.20 -2.82 15.34
CA ALA A 141 2.30 -4.11 14.65
C ALA A 141 0.95 -4.84 14.59
N GLN A 142 0.23 -4.89 15.71
CA GLN A 142 -1.10 -5.52 15.81
C GLN A 142 -2.15 -4.81 14.94
N ALA A 143 -2.13 -3.49 14.89
CA ALA A 143 -3.05 -2.71 14.04
C ALA A 143 -2.81 -3.01 12.56
N VAL A 144 -1.55 -3.10 12.13
CA VAL A 144 -1.22 -3.44 10.74
C VAL A 144 -1.51 -4.91 10.43
N GLN A 145 -1.27 -5.84 11.35
CA GLN A 145 -1.70 -7.23 11.20
C GLN A 145 -3.24 -7.36 11.12
N ALA A 146 -3.98 -6.55 11.87
CA ALA A 146 -5.44 -6.51 11.79
C ALA A 146 -5.92 -6.03 10.42
N LEU A 147 -5.23 -5.07 9.80
CA LEU A 147 -5.48 -4.68 8.41
C LEU A 147 -5.24 -5.84 7.45
N ALA A 148 -4.11 -6.56 7.59
CA ALA A 148 -3.78 -7.68 6.71
C ALA A 148 -4.80 -8.83 6.78
N LYS A 149 -5.43 -9.07 7.95
CA LYS A 149 -6.48 -10.09 8.13
C LYS A 149 -7.82 -9.74 7.48
N ARG A 150 -8.04 -8.48 7.11
CA ARG A 150 -9.27 -7.98 6.46
C ARG A 150 -9.20 -8.06 4.93
N LEU A 151 -8.05 -8.44 4.36
CA LEU A 151 -7.77 -8.57 2.92
C LEU A 151 -8.04 -10.00 2.43
#